data_AF-A0A7V3RZK7-F1
#
_entry.id   AF-A0A7V3RZK7-F1
#
_cell.length_a   1.000
_cell.length_b   1.000
_cell.length_c   1.000
_cell.angle_alpha   90.00
_cell.angle_beta   90.00
_cell.angle_gamma   90.00
#
_symmetry.space_group_name_H-M   'P 1'
#
loop_
_entity.id
_entity.type
_entity.pdbx_description
1 polymer ?
#
loop_
_entity_poly.entity_id
_entity_poly.type
_entity_poly.pdbx_seq_one_letter_code
_entity_poly.pdbx_strand_id
1 'polypeptide(L)'
;VGGGAKSEVWCQIMADVTGRAIETIENPQDAGTVGAAAICGIGLGVIPSFQAVGSFIPVKQTYLPRSEHRPTYDAGFEVFKSLYEKNKKLFHRLNRA
;
A
#
# COMPACT_ATOMS: atom_id res chain seq x y z
N VAL A 1 -4.18 1.27 -2.12
CA VAL A 1 -5.62 1.05 -1.80
C VAL A 1 -5.87 1.30 -0.32
N GLY A 2 -7.12 1.58 0.08
CA GLY A 2 -7.51 1.90 1.46
C GLY A 2 -7.38 3.38 1.83
N GLY A 3 -7.74 3.73 3.07
CA GLY A 3 -7.79 5.12 3.54
C GLY A 3 -6.44 5.86 3.48
N GLY A 4 -5.34 5.16 3.74
CA GLY A 4 -3.98 5.75 3.65
C GLY A 4 -3.62 6.24 2.24
N ALA A 5 -4.20 5.66 1.20
CA ALA A 5 -3.95 6.07 -0.19
C ALA A 5 -4.65 7.39 -0.58
N LYS A 6 -5.42 8.00 0.33
CA LYS A 6 -5.95 9.36 0.16
C LYS A 6 -4.94 10.45 0.52
N SER A 7 -3.93 10.13 1.33
CA SER A 7 -2.90 11.08 1.74
C SER A 7 -1.74 11.03 0.76
N GLU A 8 -1.54 12.14 0.04
CA GLU A 8 -0.42 12.28 -0.89
C GLU A 8 0.93 12.16 -0.17
N VAL A 9 1.05 12.79 1.00
CA VAL A 9 2.23 12.71 1.85
C VAL A 9 2.51 11.27 2.27
N TRP A 10 1.47 10.53 2.68
CA TRP A 10 1.64 9.13 3.05
C TRP A 10 2.12 8.28 1.86
N CYS A 11 1.53 8.48 0.68
CA CYS A 11 1.93 7.76 -0.52
C CYS A 11 3.38 8.05 -0.90
N GLN A 12 3.81 9.31 -0.81
CA GLN A 12 5.20 9.68 -1.07
C GLN A 12 6.16 9.07 -0.04
N ILE A 13 5.82 9.09 1.25
CA ILE A 13 6.61 8.42 2.31
C ILE A 13 6.76 6.94 1.99
N MET A 14 5.68 6.26 1.59
CA MET A 14 5.72 4.85 1.22
C MET A 14 6.61 4.59 0.00
N ALA A 15 6.57 5.46 -1.01
CA ALA A 15 7.46 5.36 -2.18
C ALA A 15 8.93 5.49 -1.77
N ASP A 16 9.25 6.50 -0.96
CA ASP A 16 10.61 6.77 -0.50
C ASP A 16 11.15 5.65 0.40
N VAL A 17 10.34 5.15 1.34
CA VAL A 17 10.70 4.05 2.27
C VAL A 17 10.88 2.73 1.52
N THR A 18 9.97 2.39 0.62
CA THR A 18 10.00 1.08 -0.08
C THR A 18 10.94 1.07 -1.28
N GLY A 19 11.31 2.24 -1.80
CA GLY A 19 12.05 2.38 -3.05
C GLY A 19 11.27 1.90 -4.27
N ARG A 20 9.94 1.91 -4.21
CA ARG A 20 9.05 1.48 -5.31
C ARG A 20 8.12 2.61 -5.71
N ALA A 21 7.75 2.63 -6.99
CA ALA A 21 6.65 3.47 -7.44
C ALA A 21 5.36 3.06 -6.72
N ILE A 22 4.63 4.04 -6.19
CA ILE A 22 3.33 3.83 -5.58
C ILE A 22 2.29 4.46 -6.49
N GLU A 23 1.34 3.65 -6.93
CA GLU A 23 0.20 4.09 -7.76
C GLU A 23 -1.06 4.12 -6.92
N THR A 24 -1.88 5.14 -7.13
CA THR A 24 -3.23 5.24 -6.54
C THR A 24 -4.27 5.28 -7.64
N ILE A 25 -5.46 4.79 -7.32
CA ILE A 25 -6.62 4.78 -8.20
C ILE A 25 -7.63 5.81 -7.71
N GLU A 26 -8.64 6.09 -8.53
CA GLU A 26 -9.80 6.86 -8.07
C GLU A 26 -10.54 6.11 -6.94
N ASN A 27 -11.03 6.86 -5.94
CA ASN A 27 -11.73 6.33 -4.76
C ASN A 27 -11.03 5.10 -4.13
N PRO A 28 -9.77 5.23 -3.68
CA PRO A 28 -8.94 4.08 -3.33
C PRO A 28 -9.46 3.26 -2.12
N GLN A 29 -10.39 3.83 -1.35
CA GLN A 29 -11.10 3.14 -0.27
C GLN A 29 -12.03 2.03 -0.77
N ASP A 30 -12.57 2.20 -1.99
CA ASP A 30 -13.59 1.32 -2.58
C ASP A 30 -12.97 0.19 -3.42
N ALA A 31 -11.64 0.07 -3.40
CA ALA A 31 -10.89 -0.90 -4.20
C ALA A 31 -11.38 -2.35 -4.00
N GLY A 32 -11.81 -2.71 -2.79
CA GLY A 32 -12.39 -4.03 -2.51
C GLY A 32 -13.71 -4.26 -3.27
N THR A 33 -14.60 -3.26 -3.24
CA THR A 33 -15.89 -3.28 -3.96
C THR A 33 -15.67 -3.30 -5.48
N VAL A 34 -14.73 -2.50 -5.98
CA VAL A 34 -14.35 -2.49 -7.40
C VAL A 34 -13.84 -3.87 -7.83
N GLY A 35 -13.00 -4.52 -7.02
CA GLY A 35 -12.53 -5.88 -7.29
C GLY A 35 -13.66 -6.91 -7.32
N ALA A 36 -14.60 -6.84 -6.37
CA ALA A 36 -15.77 -7.72 -6.36
C ALA A 36 -16.65 -7.53 -7.61
N ALA A 37 -16.91 -6.28 -8.01
CA ALA A 37 -17.65 -5.97 -9.23
C ALA A 37 -16.94 -6.50 -10.48
N ALA A 38 -15.61 -6.40 -10.56
CA ALA A 38 -14.83 -6.93 -11.66
C ALA A 38 -14.95 -8.47 -11.77
N ILE A 39 -14.91 -9.19 -10.65
CA ILE A 39 -15.09 -10.66 -10.62
C ILE A 39 -16.47 -11.04 -11.15
N CYS A 40 -17.53 -10.36 -10.69
CA CYS A 40 -18.89 -10.58 -11.20
C CYS A 40 -18.98 -10.28 -12.70
N GLY A 41 -18.37 -9.19 -13.16
CA GLY A 41 -18.32 -8.81 -14.57
C GLY A 41 -17.66 -9.88 -15.45
N ILE A 42 -16.61 -10.53 -14.96
CA ILE A 42 -15.98 -11.66 -15.65
C ILE A 42 -16.91 -12.88 -15.67
N GLY A 43 -17.50 -13.24 -14.54
CA GLY A 43 -18.43 -14.38 -14.45
C GLY A 43 -19.67 -14.23 -15.34
N LEU A 44 -20.10 -13.00 -15.59
CA LEU A 44 -21.22 -12.66 -16.47
C LEU A 44 -20.80 -12.45 -17.94
N GLY A 45 -19.51 -12.56 -18.28
CA GLY A 45 -19.00 -12.34 -19.64
C GLY A 45 -18.97 -10.87 -20.09
N VAL A 46 -19.19 -9.92 -19.19
CA VAL A 46 -19.13 -8.46 -19.46
C VAL A 46 -17.69 -8.00 -19.56
N ILE A 47 -16.81 -8.55 -18.71
CA ILE A 47 -15.36 -8.30 -18.75
C ILE A 47 -14.68 -9.55 -19.33
N PRO A 48 -13.85 -9.43 -20.40
CA PRO A 48 -13.34 -10.60 -21.12
C PRO A 48 -12.44 -11.54 -20.31
N SER A 49 -11.67 -10.99 -19.38
CA SER A 49 -10.70 -11.74 -18.58
C SER A 49 -10.19 -10.91 -17.40
N PHE A 50 -9.48 -11.54 -16.45
CA PHE A 50 -8.79 -10.84 -15.38
C PHE A 50 -7.73 -9.86 -15.88
N GLN A 51 -7.06 -10.18 -16.99
CA GLN A 51 -6.06 -9.31 -17.62
C GLN A 51 -6.68 -8.01 -18.14
N ALA A 52 -7.95 -8.04 -18.52
CA ALA A 52 -8.67 -6.85 -18.97
C ALA A 52 -9.08 -5.91 -17.83
N VAL A 53 -9.10 -6.36 -16.56
CA VAL A 53 -9.61 -5.55 -15.43
C VAL A 53 -8.84 -4.24 -15.27
N GLY A 54 -7.53 -4.25 -15.51
CA GLY A 54 -6.69 -3.06 -15.37
C GLY A 54 -7.14 -1.88 -16.23
N SER A 55 -7.73 -2.12 -17.42
CA SER A 55 -8.21 -1.02 -18.27
C SER A 55 -9.45 -0.31 -17.72
N PHE A 56 -10.16 -0.93 -16.77
CA PHE A 56 -11.34 -0.35 -16.13
C PHE A 56 -11.00 0.43 -14.85
N ILE A 57 -9.77 0.31 -14.35
CA ILE A 57 -9.32 0.92 -13.10
C ILE A 57 -8.06 1.74 -13.39
N PRO A 58 -8.21 2.93 -14.01
CA PRO A 58 -7.05 3.73 -14.39
C PRO A 58 -6.28 4.22 -13.15
N VAL A 59 -4.95 4.29 -13.30
CA VAL A 59 -4.08 4.95 -12.33
C VAL A 59 -4.42 6.44 -12.31
N LYS A 60 -4.69 6.98 -11.13
CA LYS A 60 -4.96 8.39 -10.89
C LYS A 60 -3.67 9.18 -10.66
N GLN A 61 -2.77 8.64 -9.84
CA GLN A 61 -1.54 9.33 -9.47
C GLN A 61 -0.41 8.31 -9.23
N THR A 62 0.81 8.72 -9.58
CA THR A 62 2.03 7.93 -9.36
C THR A 62 3.03 8.71 -8.52
N TYR A 63 3.53 8.10 -7.45
CA TYR A 63 4.56 8.65 -6.57
C TYR A 63 5.85 7.88 -6.77
N LEU A 64 6.90 8.58 -7.20
CA LEU A 64 8.21 7.98 -7.46
C LEU A 64 9.13 8.16 -6.23
N PRO A 65 9.99 7.18 -5.91
CA PRO A 65 10.92 7.29 -4.80
C PRO A 65 11.90 8.45 -4.99
N ARG A 66 12.09 9.24 -3.94
CA ARG A 66 13.12 10.28 -3.86
C ARG A 66 14.37 9.70 -3.23
N SER A 67 15.39 9.48 -4.06
CA SER A 67 16.64 8.84 -3.64
C SER A 67 17.36 9.61 -2.52
N GLU A 68 17.18 10.93 -2.43
CA GLU A 68 17.77 11.77 -1.37
C GLU A 68 17.32 11.39 0.05
N HIS A 69 16.15 10.77 0.21
CA HIS A 69 15.62 10.40 1.53
C HIS A 69 15.97 8.97 1.94
N ARG A 70 16.54 8.19 1.02
CA ARG A 70 16.90 6.79 1.25
C ARG A 70 17.79 6.60 2.48
N PRO A 71 18.89 7.38 2.67
CA PRO A 71 19.77 7.19 3.83
C PRO A 71 19.05 7.39 5.16
N THR A 72 18.16 8.38 5.22
CA THR A 72 17.36 8.70 6.42
C THR A 72 16.39 7.56 6.76
N TYR A 73 15.66 7.05 5.77
CA TYR A 73 14.70 5.98 5.98
C TYR A 73 15.38 4.64 6.31
N ASP A 74 16.50 4.32 5.65
CA ASP A 74 17.26 3.10 5.93
C ASP A 74 17.79 3.10 7.37
N ALA A 75 18.38 4.22 7.82
CA ALA A 75 18.82 4.37 9.21
C ALA A 75 17.66 4.26 10.22
N GLY A 76 16.52 4.88 9.93
CA GLY A 76 15.32 4.77 10.76
C GLY A 76 14.75 3.36 10.81
N PHE A 77 14.79 2.62 9.69
CA PHE A 77 14.28 1.26 9.61
C PHE A 77 15.13 0.27 10.43
N GLU A 78 16.46 0.44 10.47
CA GLU A 78 17.32 -0.34 11.37
C GLU A 78 16.97 -0.13 12.84
N VAL A 79 16.75 1.12 13.25
CA VAL A 79 16.29 1.45 14.61
C VAL A 79 14.92 0.83 14.89
N PHE A 80 13.97 0.95 13.97
CA PHE A 80 12.63 0.36 14.08
C PHE A 80 12.68 -1.16 14.31
N LYS A 81 13.50 -1.89 13.53
CA LYS A 81 13.70 -3.34 13.71
C LYS A 81 14.27 -3.66 15.09
N SER A 82 15.28 -2.92 15.54
CA SER A 82 15.87 -3.10 16.88
C SER A 82 14.85 -2.86 17.99
N LEU A 83 13.98 -1.84 17.86
CA LEU A 83 12.92 -1.57 18.82
C LEU A 83 11.93 -2.73 18.91
N TYR A 84 11.49 -3.27 17.77
CA TYR A 84 10.60 -4.44 17.75
C TYR A 84 11.25 -5.65 18.45
N GLU A 85 12.49 -5.99 18.10
CA GLU A 85 13.19 -7.14 18.65
C GLU A 85 13.35 -7.06 20.17
N LYS A 86 13.67 -5.87 20.70
CA LYS A 86 13.81 -5.63 22.15
C LYS A 86 12.46 -5.66 22.87
N ASN A 87 11.39 -5.17 22.24
CA ASN A 87 10.12 -4.96 22.92
C ASN A 87 9.12 -6.11 22.77
N LYS A 88 9.23 -6.98 21.76
CA LYS A 88 8.22 -8.03 21.49
C LYS A 88 7.94 -8.94 22.69
N LYS A 89 8.97 -9.32 23.47
CA LYS A 89 8.81 -10.14 24.68
C LYS A 89 8.12 -9.37 25.82
N LEU A 90 8.40 -8.08 25.94
CA LEU A 90 7.80 -7.21 26.96
C LEU A 90 6.31 -6.99 26.66
N PHE A 91 5.96 -6.70 25.40
CA PHE A 91 4.55 -6.59 24.99
C PHE A 91 3.80 -7.91 25.17
N HIS A 92 4.42 -9.06 24.90
CA HIS A 92 3.80 -10.37 25.16
C HIS A 92 3.50 -10.60 26.64
N ARG A 93 4.37 -10.13 27.54
CA ARG A 93 4.11 -10.17 28.99
C ARG A 93 2.99 -9.21 29.39
N LEU A 94 2.98 -8.00 28.83
CA LEU A 94 1.95 -6.99 29.11
C LEU A 94 0.55 -7.48 28.72
N ASN A 95 0.40 -8.13 27.58
CA ASN A 95 -0.88 -8.65 27.10
C ASN A 95 -1.41 -9.87 27.88
N ARG A 96 -0.61 -10.43 28.80
CA ARG A 96 -0.99 -11.55 29.68
C ARG A 96 -1.24 -11.12 31.12
N ALA A 97 -0.92 -9.86 31.46
CA ALA A 97 -1.26 -9.25 32.73
C ALA A 97 -2.71 -8.73 32.68
#